data_AF-A0AAW3EB35-F1
#
_entry.id   AF-A0AAW3EB35-F1
#
_cell.length_a   1.000
_cell.length_b   1.000
_cell.length_c   1.000
_cell.angle_alpha   90.00
_cell.angle_beta   90.00
_cell.angle_gamma   90.00
#
_symmetry.space_group_name_H-M   'P 1'
#
loop_
_entity.id
_entity.type
_entity.pdbx_description
1 polymer ?
#
loop_
_entity_poly.entity_id
_entity_poly.type
_entity_poly.pdbx_seq_one_letter_code
_entity_poly.pdbx_strand_id
1 'polypeptide(L)'
;MYKNNDEAIDWEAKKLLDEGIYTDTEQAYLEAEKIVVNIREQAKQRQIKQQFKMKIRTIKKQIGNGYDYADIPYSNKKKNWRDK
;
A
#
# COMPACT_ATOMS: atom_id res chain seq x y z
N MET A 1 -9.08 6.55 11.69
CA MET A 1 -8.66 7.55 10.68
C MET A 1 -9.61 8.72 10.81
N TYR A 2 -9.09 9.91 11.12
CA TYR A 2 -9.88 11.14 11.11
C TYR A 2 -10.55 11.28 9.74
N LYS A 3 -11.86 11.55 9.74
CA LYS A 3 -12.63 11.62 8.50
C LYS A 3 -12.33 12.91 7.75
N ASN A 4 -12.00 13.98 8.48
CA ASN A 4 -11.75 15.31 7.94
C ASN A 4 -10.28 15.71 8.09
N ASN A 5 -9.79 16.55 7.17
CA ASN A 5 -8.40 17.02 7.18
C ASN A 5 -8.16 17.98 8.34
N ASP A 6 -9.09 18.91 8.53
CA ASP A 6 -9.00 19.96 9.56
C ASP A 6 -8.99 19.35 10.97
N GLU A 7 -9.79 18.31 11.20
CA GLU A 7 -9.82 17.58 12.48
C GLU A 7 -8.49 16.87 12.79
N ALA A 8 -7.80 16.35 11.77
CA ALA A 8 -6.51 15.70 11.94
C ALA A 8 -5.41 16.72 12.27
N ILE A 9 -5.47 17.89 11.64
CA ILE A 9 -4.54 18.99 11.89
C ILE A 9 -4.74 19.54 13.30
N ASP A 10 -5.99 19.74 13.72
CA ASP A 10 -6.34 20.24 15.05
C ASP A 10 -5.84 19.29 16.16
N TRP A 11 -6.00 17.99 15.96
CA TRP A 11 -5.49 16.98 16.88
C TRP A 11 -3.96 16.96 16.99
N GLU A 12 -3.26 17.05 15.85
CA GLU A 12 -1.79 17.03 15.86
C GLU A 12 -1.23 18.34 16.43
N ALA A 13 -1.86 19.48 16.13
CA ALA A 13 -1.50 20.78 16.70
C ALA A 13 -1.69 20.79 18.23
N LYS A 14 -2.83 20.29 18.71
CA LYS A 14 -3.09 20.16 20.15
C LYS A 14 -2.05 19.28 20.83
N LYS A 15 -1.70 18.14 20.22
CA LYS A 15 -0.67 17.25 20.73
C LYS A 15 0.71 17.93 20.80
N LEU A 16 1.10 18.68 19.76
CA LEU A 16 2.36 19.43 19.74
C LEU A 16 2.43 20.50 20.84
N LEU A 17 1.30 21.15 21.15
CA LEU A 17 1.17 22.11 22.25
C LEU A 17 1.20 21.42 23.62
N ASP A 18 0.49 20.30 23.78
CA ASP A 18 0.45 19.52 25.01
C ASP A 18 1.83 18.92 25.36
N GLU A 19 2.62 18.54 24.35
CA GLU A 19 4.00 18.06 24.50
C GLU A 19 5.00 19.21 24.77
N GLY A 20 4.56 20.46 24.70
CA GLY A 20 5.39 21.65 24.92
C GLY A 20 6.46 21.88 23.85
N ILE A 21 6.32 21.25 22.68
CA ILE A 21 7.28 21.37 21.56
C ILE A 21 7.22 22.77 20.95
N TYR A 22 6.01 23.31 20.84
CA TYR A 22 5.77 24.69 20.42
C TYR A 22 5.00 25.43 21.51
N THR A 23 5.42 26.67 21.76
CA THR A 23 4.72 27.59 22.68
C THR A 23 3.74 28.48 21.94
N ASP A 24 3.98 28.73 20.66
CA ASP A 24 3.12 29.50 19.79
C ASP A 24 2.12 28.58 19.07
N THR A 25 0.84 28.97 19.11
CA THR A 25 -0.26 28.23 18.50
C THR A 25 -0.15 28.23 16.99
N GLU A 26 0.19 29.36 16.37
CA GLU A 26 0.28 29.45 14.90
C GLU A 26 1.37 28.52 14.37
N GLN A 27 2.53 28.53 15.03
CA GLN A 27 3.62 27.63 14.70
C GLN A 27 3.23 26.15 14.84
N ALA A 28 2.49 25.79 15.89
CA ALA A 28 2.00 24.42 16.08
C ALA A 28 1.06 23.96 14.94
N TYR A 29 0.14 24.82 14.49
CA TYR A 29 -0.76 24.50 13.38
C TYR A 29 -0.03 24.36 12.04
N LEU A 30 0.95 25.22 11.75
CA LEU A 30 1.75 25.12 10.52
C LEU A 30 2.55 23.82 10.44
N GLU A 31 3.10 23.37 11.57
CA GLU A 31 3.86 22.11 11.62
C GLU A 31 2.93 20.89 11.59
N ALA A 32 1.79 20.97 12.28
CA ALA A 32 0.75 19.94 12.22
C ALA A 32 0.27 19.69 10.78
N GLU A 33 0.05 20.76 10.00
CA GLU A 33 -0.35 20.63 8.58
C GLU A 33 0.69 19.85 7.77
N LYS A 34 1.98 20.22 7.89
CA LYS A 34 3.07 19.52 7.20
C LYS A 34 3.14 18.05 7.58
N ILE A 35 2.99 17.73 8.86
CA ILE A 35 3.00 16.35 9.37
C ILE A 35 1.85 15.54 8.76
N VAL A 36 0.62 16.08 8.82
CA VAL A 36 -0.57 15.41 8.30
C VAL A 36 -0.46 15.17 6.79
N VAL A 37 0.03 16.15 6.02
CA VAL A 37 0.26 16.02 4.59
C VAL A 37 1.27 14.91 4.29
N ASN A 38 2.41 14.89 4.99
CA ASN A 38 3.44 13.86 4.79
C ASN A 38 2.91 12.45 5.09
N ILE A 39 2.16 12.28 6.18
CA ILE A 39 1.57 10.97 6.55
C ILE A 39 0.61 10.50 5.45
N ARG A 40 -0.20 11.40 4.89
CA ARG A 40 -1.14 11.08 3.80
C ARG A 40 -0.42 10.70 2.53
N GLU A 41 0.62 11.43 2.16
CA GLU A 41 1.42 11.14 0.99
C GLU A 41 2.10 9.77 1.10
N GLN A 42 2.70 9.47 2.25
CA GLN A 42 3.25 8.14 2.54
C GLN A 42 2.18 7.04 2.49
N ALA A 43 0.99 7.29 3.04
CA ALA A 43 -0.12 6.33 2.99
C ALA A 43 -0.57 6.06 1.55
N LYS A 44 -0.68 7.10 0.71
CA LYS A 44 -1.01 6.97 -0.72
C LYS A 44 0.06 6.16 -1.47
N GLN A 45 1.33 6.45 -1.23
CA GLN A 45 2.44 5.68 -1.82
C GLN A 45 2.39 4.20 -1.39
N ARG A 46 2.13 3.92 -0.10
CA ARG A 46 1.96 2.55 0.41
C ARG A 46 0.77 1.85 -0.25
N GLN A 47 -0.35 2.54 -0.44
CA GLN A 47 -1.54 2.00 -1.10
C GLN A 47 -1.23 1.61 -2.56
N ILE A 48 -0.57 2.49 -3.31
CA ILE A 48 -0.14 2.22 -4.70
C ILE A 48 0.79 1.01 -4.74
N LYS A 49 1.79 0.95 -3.85
CA LYS A 49 2.73 -0.18 -3.76
C LYS A 49 2.02 -1.50 -3.46
N GLN A 50 1.02 -1.49 -2.56
CA GLN A 50 0.22 -2.68 -2.26
C GLN A 50 -0.63 -3.12 -3.45
N GLN A 51 -1.32 -2.19 -4.11
CA GLN A 51 -2.11 -2.48 -5.32
C GLN A 51 -1.22 -3.08 -6.43
N PHE A 52 -0.04 -2.50 -6.65
CA PHE A 52 0.93 -3.01 -7.61
C PHE A 52 1.38 -4.44 -7.24
N LYS A 53 1.76 -4.67 -5.97
CA LYS A 53 2.16 -5.99 -5.47
C LYS A 53 1.06 -7.03 -5.68
N MET A 54 -0.20 -6.68 -5.40
CA MET A 54 -1.36 -7.55 -5.61
C MET A 54 -1.57 -7.86 -7.09
N LYS A 55 -1.50 -6.87 -7.99
CA LYS A 55 -1.60 -7.08 -9.44
C LYS A 55 -0.52 -8.04 -9.95
N ILE A 56 0.74 -7.83 -9.57
CA ILE A 56 1.85 -8.72 -9.96
C ILE A 56 1.65 -10.14 -9.41
N ARG A 57 1.20 -10.27 -8.16
CA ARG A 57 0.88 -11.58 -7.57
C ARG A 57 -0.22 -12.30 -8.35
N THR A 58 -1.27 -11.59 -8.76
CA THR A 58 -2.35 -12.14 -9.57
C THR A 58 -1.85 -12.61 -10.94
N ILE A 59 -1.07 -11.78 -11.65
CA ILE A 59 -0.49 -12.14 -12.95
C ILE A 59 0.41 -13.37 -12.82
N LYS A 60 1.30 -13.40 -11.81
CA LYS A 60 2.17 -14.55 -11.55
C LYS A 60 1.37 -15.82 -11.24
N LYS A 61 0.28 -15.70 -10.48
CA LYS A 61 -0.62 -16.83 -10.21
C LYS A 61 -1.30 -17.31 -11.48
N GLN A 62 -1.74 -16.42 -12.37
CA GLN A 62 -2.31 -16.82 -13.67
C GLN A 62 -1.31 -17.55 -14.57
N ILE A 63 -0.05 -17.12 -14.57
CA ILE A 63 1.03 -17.80 -15.32
C ILE A 63 1.40 -19.14 -14.66
N GLY A 64 1.60 -19.16 -13.33
CA GLY A 64 2.08 -20.33 -12.59
C GLY A 64 1.01 -21.39 -12.33
N ASN A 65 -0.27 -21.02 -12.29
CA ASN A 65 -1.37 -21.97 -12.22
C ASN A 65 -1.61 -22.69 -13.56
N GLY A 66 -0.84 -22.37 -14.60
CA GLY A 66 -0.97 -22.99 -15.91
C GLY A 66 -2.38 -22.79 -16.45
N TYR A 67 -2.57 -21.82 -17.33
CA TYR A 67 -3.40 -22.16 -18.49
C TYR A 67 -2.64 -23.23 -19.29
N ASP A 68 -2.62 -24.45 -18.76
CA ASP A 68 -2.38 -25.74 -19.41
C ASP A 68 -3.51 -26.05 -20.43
N TYR A 69 -4.18 -25.00 -20.93
CA TYR A 69 -5.31 -25.06 -21.85
C TYR A 69 -5.10 -24.15 -23.07
N ALA A 70 -3.88 -23.70 -23.34
CA ALA A 70 -3.49 -23.66 -24.74
C ALA A 70 -3.35 -25.13 -25.13
N ASP A 71 -4.41 -25.70 -25.72
CA ASP A 71 -4.40 -26.99 -26.39
C ASP A 71 -3.41 -26.88 -27.56
N ILE A 72 -2.12 -26.91 -27.23
CA ILE A 72 -1.04 -26.89 -28.20
C ILE A 72 -1.02 -28.34 -28.72
N PRO A 73 -1.43 -28.58 -29.98
CA PRO A 73 -1.68 -29.93 -30.50
C PRO A 73 -0.42 -30.82 -30.58
N TYR A 74 0.72 -30.31 -30.14
CA TYR A 74 2.01 -30.99 -30.11
C TYR A 74 2.76 -30.83 -28.77
N SER A 75 2.08 -30.43 -27.68
CA SER A 75 2.72 -30.40 -26.37
C SER A 75 3.14 -31.82 -25.98
N ASN A 76 4.44 -32.07 -26.07
CA ASN A 76 5.05 -33.38 -25.90
C ASN A 76 5.06 -33.70 -24.39
N LYS A 77 3.90 -34.08 -23.84
CA LYS A 77 3.74 -34.55 -22.47
C LYS A 77 4.53 -35.85 -22.34
N LYS A 78 5.80 -35.75 -21.94
CA LYS A 78 6.58 -36.90 -21.51
C LYS A 78 5.85 -37.53 -20.31
N LYS A 79 5.07 -38.58 -20.58
CA LYS A 79 4.59 -39.53 -19.58
C LYS A 79 5.83 -40.03 -18.84
N ASN A 80 5.89 -39.80 -17.54
CA ASN A 80 6.87 -40.44 -16.68
C ASN A 80 6.72 -41.96 -16.81
N TRP A 81 7.70 -42.60 -17.44
CA TRP A 81 7.85 -44.05 -17.43
C TRP A 81 8.41 -44.47 -16.08
N ARG A 82 7.55 -44.76 -15.12
CA ARG A 82 7.87 -45.65 -14.00
C ARG A 82 6.57 -46.25 -13.49
N ASP A 83 6.25 -47.44 -14.00
CA ASP A 83 5.51 -48.48 -13.29
C ASP A 83 5.73 -49.82 -13.99
N LYS A 84 6.88 -50.44 -13.69
CA LYS A 84 7.05 -51.87 -13.36
C LYS A 84 8.50 -52.17 -13.07
#